data_AF-A0A183HKJ7-F1
#
_entry.id   AF-A0A183HKJ7-F1
#
_cell.length_a   1.000
_cell.length_b   1.000
_cell.length_c   1.000
_cell.angle_alpha   90.00
_cell.angle_beta   90.00
_cell.angle_gamma   90.00
#
_symmetry.space_group_name_H-M   'P 1'
#
loop_
_entity.id
_entity.type
_entity.pdbx_description
1 polymer ?
#
loop_
_entity_poly.entity_id
_entity_poly.type
_entity_poly.pdbx_seq_one_letter_code
_entity_poly.pdbx_strand_id
1 'polypeptide(L)'
;MRIIKFDRENADQDKWPTLFNIPVTVNMLIRTLLTCCQEQMKKMYAVKYDLNQLRLREVIVGSGAPVLFLGDHLGRRGHEWNRNLYLQILTDEEVARAKMYTSATYPVMVSRWKSSVPEVTSLVELMIPIDKQDQVVALKEQISFYYHVPLDQIQLSEAFPTVAWSKWPYTKDRVDLYESVTFINNKAPSSGTFNGKLIYFK
;
A
#
# COMPACT_ATOMS: atom_id res chain seq x y z
N MET A 1 -9.97 -19.00 -0.91
CA MET A 1 -9.24 -17.81 -0.45
C MET A 1 -10.21 -16.84 0.19
N ARG A 2 -9.89 -16.29 1.37
CA ARG A 2 -10.74 -15.30 2.03
C ARG A 2 -10.43 -13.91 1.48
N ILE A 3 -11.48 -13.14 1.20
CA ILE A 3 -11.41 -11.75 0.78
C ILE A 3 -11.89 -10.89 1.94
N ILE A 4 -10.98 -10.05 2.43
CA ILE A 4 -11.21 -9.17 3.59
C ILE A 4 -11.36 -7.74 3.07
N LYS A 5 -12.22 -6.94 3.68
CA LYS A 5 -12.30 -5.51 3.36
C LYS A 5 -10.99 -4.84 3.77
N PHE A 6 -10.34 -4.15 2.85
CA PHE A 6 -9.21 -3.30 3.18
C PHE A 6 -9.74 -2.01 3.82
N ASP A 7 -9.38 -1.76 5.08
CA ASP A 7 -9.77 -0.57 5.82
C ASP A 7 -8.52 0.23 6.21
N ARG A 8 -8.23 1.28 5.44
CA ARG A 8 -7.01 2.09 5.65
C ARG A 8 -7.01 2.79 7.02
N GLU A 9 -8.18 3.16 7.53
CA GLU A 9 -8.32 3.98 8.73
C GLU A 9 -8.36 3.13 10.00
N ASN A 10 -8.79 1.87 9.89
CA ASN A 10 -8.77 0.95 11.02
C ASN A 10 -7.42 0.24 11.14
N ALA A 11 -6.64 0.61 12.15
CA ALA A 11 -5.35 -0.01 12.44
C ALA A 11 -5.45 -1.48 12.92
N ASP A 12 -6.62 -1.90 13.41
CA ASP A 12 -6.84 -3.23 13.97
C ASP A 12 -7.34 -4.21 12.89
N GLN A 13 -6.39 -4.90 12.26
CA GLN A 13 -6.65 -5.83 11.15
C GLN A 13 -7.52 -7.02 11.56
N ASP A 14 -7.45 -7.46 12.82
CA ASP A 14 -8.27 -8.57 13.32
C ASP A 14 -9.76 -8.19 13.35
N LYS A 15 -10.06 -6.88 13.35
CA LYS A 15 -11.42 -6.34 13.24
C LYS A 15 -11.87 -6.11 11.80
N TRP A 16 -11.01 -6.31 10.81
CA TRP A 16 -11.41 -6.08 9.42
C TRP A 16 -12.41 -7.16 8.97
N PRO A 17 -13.55 -6.76 8.40
CA PRO A 17 -14.60 -7.72 8.08
C PRO A 17 -14.17 -8.61 6.90
N THR A 18 -14.34 -9.92 7.07
CA THR A 18 -14.32 -10.84 5.93
C THR A 18 -15.57 -10.58 5.09
N LEU A 19 -15.38 -10.28 3.81
CA LEU A 19 -16.49 -10.03 2.88
C LEU A 19 -17.06 -11.35 2.36
N PHE A 20 -16.19 -12.19 1.80
CA PHE A 20 -16.57 -13.47 1.21
C PHE A 20 -15.36 -14.37 0.96
N ASN A 21 -15.65 -15.61 0.57
CA ASN A 21 -14.65 -16.59 0.16
C ASN A 21 -14.79 -16.90 -1.32
N ILE A 22 -13.67 -16.88 -2.05
CA ILE A 22 -13.62 -17.23 -3.47
C ILE A 22 -12.82 -18.53 -3.64
N PRO A 23 -13.35 -19.55 -4.34
CA PRO A 23 -12.56 -20.68 -4.83
C PRO A 23 -11.52 -20.20 -5.84
N VAL A 24 -10.26 -20.56 -5.62
CA VAL A 24 -9.13 -20.09 -6.44
C VAL A 24 -8.21 -21.24 -6.80
N THR A 25 -7.42 -21.05 -7.85
CA THR A 25 -6.33 -21.94 -8.26
C THR A 25 -5.03 -21.15 -8.39
N VAL A 26 -3.89 -21.83 -8.32
CA VAL A 26 -2.55 -21.20 -8.46
C VAL A 26 -2.42 -20.41 -9.77
N ASN A 27 -3.04 -20.90 -10.84
CA ASN A 27 -2.99 -20.30 -12.18
C ASN A 27 -4.12 -19.28 -12.43
N MET A 28 -4.91 -18.91 -11.43
CA MET A 28 -5.93 -17.87 -11.61
C MET A 28 -5.26 -16.50 -11.75
N LEU A 29 -5.63 -15.76 -12.80
CA LEU A 29 -5.21 -14.38 -12.99
C LEU A 29 -5.81 -13.47 -11.91
N ILE A 30 -5.04 -12.49 -11.44
CA ILE A 30 -5.51 -11.48 -10.48
C ILE A 30 -6.71 -10.71 -11.04
N ARG A 31 -6.70 -10.38 -12.34
CA ARG A 31 -7.86 -9.77 -13.02
C ARG A 31 -9.13 -10.60 -12.87
N THR A 32 -9.04 -11.91 -13.12
CA THR A 32 -10.19 -12.83 -13.00
C THR A 32 -10.70 -12.87 -11.57
N LEU A 33 -9.79 -12.95 -10.59
CA LEU A 33 -10.17 -12.91 -9.18
C LEU A 33 -10.86 -11.60 -8.79
N LEU A 34 -10.39 -10.45 -9.30
CA LEU A 34 -11.00 -9.16 -9.05
C LEU A 34 -12.41 -9.05 -9.66
N THR A 35 -12.61 -9.57 -10.87
CA THR A 35 -13.95 -9.70 -11.47
C THR A 35 -14.86 -10.60 -10.61
N CYS A 36 -14.35 -11.71 -10.08
CA CYS A 36 -15.12 -12.52 -9.14
C CYS A 36 -15.50 -11.74 -7.88
N CYS A 37 -14.58 -10.91 -7.34
CA CYS A 37 -14.89 -10.03 -6.21
C CYS A 37 -16.01 -9.03 -6.55
N GLN A 38 -15.95 -8.41 -7.73
CA GLN A 38 -16.98 -7.48 -8.23
C GLN A 38 -18.36 -8.14 -8.28
N GLU A 39 -18.45 -9.34 -8.84
CA GLU A 39 -19.71 -10.09 -8.92
C GLU A 39 -20.23 -10.50 -7.53
N GLN A 40 -19.34 -10.88 -6.60
CA GLN A 40 -19.74 -11.18 -5.22
C GLN A 40 -20.24 -9.95 -4.48
N MET A 41 -19.62 -8.77 -4.67
CA MET A 41 -20.11 -7.52 -4.10
C MET A 41 -21.55 -7.21 -4.54
N LYS A 42 -21.83 -7.38 -5.84
CA LYS A 42 -23.17 -7.22 -6.38
C LYS A 42 -24.15 -8.25 -5.82
N LYS A 43 -23.74 -9.52 -5.74
CA LYS A 43 -24.60 -10.62 -5.29
C LYS A 43 -24.93 -10.56 -3.80
N MET A 44 -23.95 -10.29 -2.95
CA MET A 44 -24.08 -10.39 -1.50
C MET A 44 -24.51 -9.08 -0.84
N TYR A 45 -24.09 -7.94 -1.40
CA TYR A 45 -24.33 -6.63 -0.81
C TYR A 45 -25.21 -5.72 -1.68
N ALA A 46 -25.67 -6.19 -2.85
CA ALA A 46 -26.43 -5.40 -3.82
C ALA A 46 -25.73 -4.10 -4.26
N VAL A 47 -24.40 -4.05 -4.16
CA VAL A 47 -23.60 -2.89 -4.57
C VAL A 47 -22.87 -3.18 -5.86
N LYS A 48 -23.03 -2.29 -6.85
CA LYS A 48 -22.34 -2.36 -8.13
C LYS A 48 -21.15 -1.40 -8.11
N TYR A 49 -19.96 -1.95 -8.34
CA TYR A 49 -18.73 -1.18 -8.56
C TYR A 49 -18.25 -1.38 -9.99
N ASP A 50 -17.57 -0.38 -10.54
CA ASP A 50 -16.74 -0.56 -11.72
C ASP A 50 -15.41 -1.25 -11.35
N LEU A 51 -14.81 -1.97 -12.28
CA LEU A 51 -13.58 -2.71 -12.00
C LEU A 51 -12.41 -1.78 -11.60
N ASN A 52 -12.43 -0.53 -12.09
CA ASN A 52 -11.42 0.48 -11.75
C ASN A 52 -11.58 1.08 -10.33
N GLN A 53 -12.74 0.87 -9.69
CA GLN A 53 -13.00 1.24 -8.30
C GLN A 53 -12.53 0.15 -7.32
N LEU A 54 -12.04 -0.99 -7.82
CA LEU A 54 -11.64 -2.12 -7.00
C LEU A 54 -10.15 -2.43 -7.17
N ARG A 55 -9.47 -2.74 -6.07
CA ARG A 55 -8.08 -3.23 -6.08
C ARG A 55 -7.91 -4.36 -5.09
N LEU A 56 -7.07 -5.33 -5.43
CA LEU A 56 -6.63 -6.35 -4.48
C LEU A 56 -5.27 -5.97 -3.93
N ARG A 57 -5.13 -6.07 -2.61
CA ARG A 57 -3.88 -5.87 -1.89
C ARG A 57 -3.48 -7.13 -1.17
N GLU A 58 -2.18 -7.26 -1.01
CA GLU A 58 -1.58 -8.19 -0.07
C GLU A 58 -1.05 -7.40 1.12
N VAL A 59 -1.42 -7.77 2.33
CA VAL A 59 -0.82 -7.19 3.54
C VAL A 59 0.38 -8.04 3.91
N ILE A 60 1.56 -7.48 3.74
CA ILE A 60 2.83 -8.16 3.98
C ILE A 60 3.51 -7.49 5.17
N VAL A 61 3.80 -8.31 6.16
CA VAL A 61 4.54 -7.89 7.35
C VAL A 61 5.91 -7.32 6.94
N GLY A 62 6.17 -6.05 7.27
CA GLY A 62 7.42 -5.35 6.94
C GLY A 62 7.51 -4.77 5.52
N SER A 63 6.51 -5.01 4.67
CA SER A 63 6.50 -4.56 3.26
C SER A 63 5.25 -3.76 2.87
N GLY A 64 4.37 -3.46 3.83
CA GLY A 64 3.19 -2.65 3.61
C GLY A 64 1.98 -3.42 3.08
N ALA A 65 1.15 -2.74 2.29
CA ALA A 65 0.02 -3.35 1.60
C ALA A 65 0.07 -3.07 0.08
N PRO A 66 1.03 -3.64 -0.66
CA PRO A 66 1.12 -3.46 -2.10
C PRO A 66 -0.15 -3.91 -2.85
N VAL A 67 -0.44 -3.25 -3.97
CA VAL A 67 -1.51 -3.65 -4.89
C VAL A 67 -1.00 -4.77 -5.79
N LEU A 68 -1.82 -5.79 -5.97
CA LEU A 68 -1.56 -6.89 -6.89
C LEU A 68 -1.77 -6.45 -8.34
N PHE A 69 -0.82 -6.79 -9.21
CA PHE A 69 -0.90 -6.46 -10.62
C PHE A 69 -1.92 -7.35 -11.34
N LEU A 70 -2.81 -6.75 -12.12
CA LEU A 70 -3.92 -7.48 -12.76
C LEU A 70 -3.47 -8.53 -13.79
N GLY A 71 -2.29 -8.34 -14.39
CA GLY A 71 -1.70 -9.28 -15.35
C GLY A 71 -1.01 -10.49 -14.69
N ASP A 72 -0.90 -10.51 -13.37
CA ASP A 72 -0.21 -11.57 -12.66
C ASP A 72 -1.12 -12.77 -12.37
N HIS A 73 -0.50 -13.90 -12.08
CA HIS A 73 -1.17 -15.10 -11.60
C HIS A 73 -1.00 -15.19 -10.08
N LEU A 74 -1.98 -15.75 -9.36
CA LEU A 74 -1.90 -15.94 -7.91
C LEU A 74 -0.62 -16.66 -7.46
N GLY A 75 -0.16 -17.64 -8.25
CA GLY A 75 1.05 -18.41 -7.96
C GLY A 75 2.34 -17.58 -7.87
N ARG A 76 2.40 -16.35 -8.41
CA ARG A 76 3.57 -15.46 -8.26
C ARG A 76 3.87 -15.10 -6.81
N ARG A 77 2.88 -15.23 -5.93
CA ARG A 77 3.00 -15.05 -4.47
C ARG A 77 3.78 -16.19 -3.78
N GLY A 78 4.25 -17.19 -4.54
CA GLY A 78 5.07 -18.28 -4.02
C GLY A 78 4.32 -19.18 -3.05
N HIS A 79 4.99 -19.59 -1.97
CA HIS A 79 4.41 -20.51 -0.98
C HIS A 79 3.16 -19.98 -0.28
N GLU A 80 2.96 -18.66 -0.28
CA GLU A 80 1.86 -17.99 0.41
C GLU A 80 0.70 -17.60 -0.53
N TRP A 81 0.68 -18.17 -1.74
CA TRP A 81 -0.30 -17.83 -2.77
C TRP A 81 -1.76 -17.99 -2.35
N ASN A 82 -2.05 -18.80 -1.35
CA ASN A 82 -3.39 -19.09 -0.83
C ASN A 82 -3.79 -18.20 0.36
N ARG A 83 -2.90 -17.33 0.86
CA ARG A 83 -3.22 -16.39 1.95
C ARG A 83 -4.33 -15.42 1.56
N ASN A 84 -4.98 -14.86 2.57
CA ASN A 84 -6.05 -13.86 2.43
C ASN A 84 -5.61 -12.70 1.54
N LEU A 85 -6.58 -12.14 0.82
CA LEU A 85 -6.40 -10.91 0.06
C LEU A 85 -7.36 -9.85 0.55
N TYR A 86 -6.97 -8.60 0.34
CA TYR A 86 -7.67 -7.45 0.87
C TYR A 86 -8.26 -6.65 -0.28
N LEU A 87 -9.58 -6.51 -0.31
CA LEU A 87 -10.30 -5.76 -1.33
C LEU A 87 -10.39 -4.29 -0.88
N GLN A 88 -9.69 -3.42 -1.58
CA GLN A 88 -9.84 -1.98 -1.45
C GLN A 88 -10.90 -1.50 -2.43
N ILE A 89 -11.84 -0.71 -1.91
CA ILE A 89 -12.87 -0.01 -2.68
C ILE A 89 -12.45 1.46 -2.71
N LEU A 90 -12.32 2.02 -3.91
CA LEU A 90 -11.89 3.40 -4.12
C LEU A 90 -13.09 4.33 -4.22
N THR A 91 -12.91 5.57 -3.77
CA THR A 91 -13.87 6.64 -4.07
C THR A 91 -13.69 7.15 -5.50
N ASP A 92 -14.68 7.89 -6.00
CA ASP A 92 -14.61 8.47 -7.34
C ASP A 92 -13.45 9.49 -7.47
N GLU A 93 -13.12 10.19 -6.39
CA GLU A 93 -11.95 11.08 -6.33
C GLU A 93 -10.62 10.31 -6.43
N GLU A 94 -10.53 9.14 -5.78
CA GLU A 94 -9.35 8.27 -5.87
C GLU A 94 -9.19 7.69 -7.28
N VAL A 95 -10.30 7.31 -7.94
CA VAL A 95 -10.29 6.88 -9.34
C VAL A 95 -9.91 8.02 -10.28
N ALA A 96 -10.47 9.21 -10.08
CA ALA A 96 -10.15 10.38 -10.88
C ALA A 96 -8.67 10.76 -10.77
N ARG A 97 -8.13 10.76 -9.54
CA ARG A 97 -6.71 11.04 -9.27
C ARG A 97 -5.79 10.02 -9.96
N ALA A 98 -6.14 8.73 -9.93
CA ALA A 98 -5.37 7.70 -10.63
C ALA A 98 -5.35 7.90 -12.15
N LYS A 99 -6.40 8.50 -12.73
CA LYS A 99 -6.50 8.82 -14.17
C LYS A 99 -5.79 10.11 -14.58
N MET A 100 -5.41 10.97 -13.63
CA MET A 100 -4.70 12.24 -13.95
C MET A 100 -3.29 12.01 -14.49
N TYR A 101 -2.72 10.83 -14.25
CA TYR A 101 -1.39 10.47 -14.74
C TYR A 101 -1.49 9.92 -16.16
N THR A 102 -0.72 10.51 -17.07
CA THR A 102 -0.66 10.09 -18.48
C THR A 102 0.14 8.81 -18.68
N SER A 103 1.12 8.54 -17.82
CA SER A 103 1.89 7.30 -17.79
C SER A 103 1.29 6.28 -16.83
N ALA A 104 1.65 5.00 -17.01
CA ALA A 104 1.22 3.95 -16.11
C ALA A 104 1.77 4.19 -14.69
N THR A 105 0.90 4.16 -13.69
CA THR A 105 1.27 4.39 -12.29
C THR A 105 0.86 3.23 -11.39
N TYR A 106 1.49 3.15 -10.22
CA TYR A 106 1.08 2.25 -9.15
C TYR A 106 0.98 2.99 -7.81
N PRO A 107 0.02 2.62 -6.95
CA PRO A 107 -0.15 3.26 -5.65
C PRO A 107 0.91 2.76 -4.65
N VAL A 108 1.46 3.70 -3.90
CA VAL A 108 2.38 3.45 -2.78
C VAL A 108 1.83 4.12 -1.53
N MET A 109 1.70 3.34 -0.45
CA MET A 109 1.29 3.83 0.85
C MET A 109 2.51 4.28 1.68
N VAL A 110 2.43 5.51 2.19
CA VAL A 110 3.47 6.15 3.01
C VAL A 110 2.83 6.89 4.17
N SER A 111 3.59 7.06 5.26
CA SER A 111 3.17 7.90 6.38
C SER A 111 4.29 8.88 6.74
N ARG A 112 3.93 10.10 7.14
CA ARG A 112 4.91 11.08 7.59
C ARG A 112 5.17 10.89 9.07
N TRP A 113 6.44 10.81 9.42
CA TRP A 113 6.89 10.96 10.80
C TRP A 113 7.18 12.44 11.08
N LYS A 114 6.50 13.00 12.07
CA LYS A 114 6.85 14.30 12.63
C LYS A 114 7.87 14.05 13.76
N SER A 115 9.03 14.67 13.68
CA SER A 115 10.03 14.57 14.77
C SER A 115 9.80 15.59 15.87
N SER A 116 9.21 16.74 15.55
CA SER A 116 8.88 17.80 16.51
C SER A 116 7.77 17.41 17.48
N VAL A 117 6.89 16.51 17.05
CA VAL A 117 5.81 15.90 17.85
C VAL A 117 5.87 14.42 17.53
N PRO A 118 6.05 13.49 18.50
CA PRO A 118 6.25 12.06 18.25
C PRO A 118 4.98 11.39 17.73
N GLU A 119 4.62 11.74 16.50
CA GLU A 119 3.37 11.44 15.84
C GLU A 119 3.70 10.97 14.42
N VAL A 120 3.02 9.91 14.01
CA VAL A 120 2.97 9.48 12.61
C VAL A 120 1.61 9.89 12.08
N THR A 121 1.61 10.61 10.96
CA THR A 121 0.36 11.03 10.31
C THR A 121 -0.39 9.82 9.76
N SER A 122 -1.66 10.01 9.42
CA SER A 122 -2.42 9.02 8.66
C SER A 122 -1.69 8.59 7.39
N LEU A 123 -1.92 7.34 7.00
CA LEU A 123 -1.43 6.77 5.75
C LEU A 123 -1.97 7.56 4.57
N VAL A 124 -1.07 7.99 3.69
CA VAL A 124 -1.41 8.60 2.41
C VAL A 124 -1.00 7.66 1.28
N GLU A 125 -1.77 7.69 0.20
CA GLU A 125 -1.49 6.93 -1.01
C GLU A 125 -1.00 7.88 -2.11
N LEU A 126 0.19 7.61 -2.62
CA LEU A 126 0.82 8.37 -3.71
C LEU A 126 0.91 7.49 -4.96
N MET A 127 0.60 8.06 -6.12
CA MET A 127 0.66 7.35 -7.40
C MET A 127 2.04 7.55 -8.03
N ILE A 128 2.79 6.48 -8.19
CA ILE A 128 4.18 6.53 -8.66
C ILE A 128 4.25 6.11 -10.14
N PRO A 129 4.82 6.92 -11.03
CA PRO A 129 5.04 6.56 -12.43
C PRO A 129 6.02 5.39 -12.60
N ILE A 130 5.63 4.39 -13.39
CA ILE A 130 6.42 3.17 -13.64
C ILE A 130 7.57 3.45 -14.63
N ASP A 131 7.42 4.45 -15.48
CA ASP A 131 8.35 4.82 -16.55
C ASP A 131 9.62 5.54 -16.07
N LYS A 132 9.65 5.97 -14.80
CA LYS A 132 10.83 6.59 -14.19
C LYS A 132 11.92 5.56 -13.91
N GLN A 133 13.14 5.83 -14.38
CA GLN A 133 14.30 4.95 -14.18
C GLN A 133 14.66 4.78 -12.69
N ASP A 134 14.59 5.87 -11.91
CA ASP A 134 14.80 5.85 -10.47
C ASP A 134 13.46 6.01 -9.73
N GLN A 135 12.97 4.88 -9.22
CA GLN A 135 11.71 4.81 -8.48
C GLN A 135 11.78 5.44 -7.08
N VAL A 136 12.98 5.56 -6.48
CA VAL A 136 13.16 6.29 -5.22
C VAL A 136 12.97 7.79 -5.47
N VAL A 137 13.58 8.30 -6.54
CA VAL A 137 13.41 9.71 -6.95
C VAL A 137 11.96 9.98 -7.31
N ALA A 138 11.32 9.11 -8.10
CA ALA A 138 9.90 9.26 -8.46
C ALA A 138 8.99 9.34 -7.22
N LEU A 139 9.24 8.52 -6.20
CA LEU A 139 8.52 8.61 -4.92
C LEU A 139 8.77 9.94 -4.21
N LYS A 140 10.03 10.41 -4.13
CA LYS A 140 10.33 11.71 -3.51
C LYS A 140 9.72 12.88 -4.27
N GLU A 141 9.66 12.84 -5.59
CA GLU A 141 8.95 13.84 -6.42
C GLU A 141 7.46 13.91 -6.04
N GLN A 142 6.79 12.77 -5.89
CA GLN A 142 5.38 12.73 -5.50
C GLN A 142 5.16 13.20 -4.05
N ILE A 143 6.08 12.87 -3.13
CA ILE A 143 6.04 13.37 -1.74
C ILE A 143 6.24 14.89 -1.71
N SER A 144 7.22 15.39 -2.46
CA SER A 144 7.52 16.82 -2.59
C SER A 144 6.31 17.59 -3.09
N PHE A 145 5.65 17.09 -4.15
CA PHE A 145 4.43 17.67 -4.69
C PHE A 145 3.27 17.67 -3.69
N TYR A 146 3.06 16.54 -2.98
CA TYR A 146 1.94 16.39 -2.04
C TYR A 146 2.10 17.25 -0.77
N TYR A 147 3.31 17.30 -0.20
CA TYR A 147 3.57 18.00 1.07
C TYR A 147 4.15 19.41 0.90
N HIS A 148 4.45 19.83 -0.33
CA HIS A 148 5.10 21.10 -0.65
C HIS A 148 6.46 21.28 0.06
N VAL A 149 7.29 20.23 0.04
CA VAL A 149 8.63 20.20 0.66
C VAL A 149 9.71 19.96 -0.40
N PRO A 150 10.88 20.63 -0.34
CA PRO A 150 11.99 20.39 -1.27
C PRO A 150 12.46 18.92 -1.29
N LEU A 151 12.79 18.41 -2.47
CA LEU A 151 13.13 16.99 -2.68
C LEU A 151 14.36 16.54 -1.87
N ASP A 152 15.34 17.42 -1.70
CA ASP A 152 16.58 17.22 -0.95
C ASP A 152 16.36 17.15 0.58
N GLN A 153 15.24 17.68 1.07
CA GLN A 153 14.83 17.59 2.48
C GLN A 153 14.09 16.29 2.79
N ILE A 154 13.77 15.47 1.78
CA ILE A 154 12.99 14.23 1.96
C ILE A 154 13.93 13.04 2.20
N GLN A 155 13.76 12.41 3.36
CA GLN A 155 14.32 11.09 3.66
C GLN A 155 13.22 10.04 3.76
N LEU A 156 13.60 8.82 3.36
CA LEU A 156 12.75 7.64 3.42
C LEU A 156 13.43 6.62 4.32
N SER A 157 12.69 6.00 5.23
CA SER A 157 13.22 4.91 6.04
C SER A 157 13.55 3.69 5.17
N GLU A 158 14.55 2.91 5.59
CA GLU A 158 14.68 1.53 5.13
C GLU A 158 13.41 0.73 5.50
N ALA A 159 13.18 -0.39 4.82
CA ALA A 159 12.05 -1.24 5.15
C ALA A 159 12.27 -1.77 6.57
N PHE A 160 11.54 -1.21 7.54
CA PHE A 160 11.67 -1.59 8.93
C PHE A 160 10.36 -2.23 9.41
N PRO A 161 10.41 -3.40 10.08
CA PRO A 161 9.24 -4.21 10.41
C PRO A 161 8.42 -3.56 11.54
N THR A 162 7.12 -3.81 11.75
CA THR A 162 6.25 -4.94 11.38
C THR A 162 4.80 -4.45 11.55
N VAL A 163 3.90 -4.88 10.67
CA VAL A 163 2.52 -4.40 10.49
C VAL A 163 2.47 -2.92 10.08
N ALA A 164 2.15 -2.60 8.82
CA ALA A 164 2.04 -1.19 8.39
C ALA A 164 0.82 -0.43 8.98
N TRP A 165 0.19 -1.05 9.97
CA TRP A 165 -0.95 -0.57 10.76
C TRP A 165 -0.70 -0.80 12.26
N SER A 166 0.48 -1.31 12.65
CA SER A 166 0.83 -1.29 14.07
C SER A 166 0.84 0.17 14.51
N LYS A 167 0.31 0.42 15.71
CA LYS A 167 0.41 1.70 16.42
C LYS A 167 1.88 1.95 16.77
N TRP A 168 2.71 2.11 15.76
CA TRP A 168 4.13 2.31 15.90
C TRP A 168 4.51 3.68 15.34
N PRO A 169 5.27 4.47 16.09
CA PRO A 169 5.88 4.15 17.38
C PRO A 169 5.11 4.80 18.53
N TYR A 170 3.97 4.23 18.92
CA TYR A 170 3.29 4.65 20.16
C TYR A 170 3.76 3.84 21.39
N THR A 171 4.69 2.89 21.21
CA THR A 171 5.22 2.01 22.27
C THR A 171 6.75 1.93 22.36
N LYS A 172 7.49 2.69 21.53
CA LYS A 172 8.95 2.85 21.67
C LYS A 172 9.31 4.21 22.26
N ASP A 173 10.30 4.24 23.14
CA ASP A 173 10.87 5.48 23.67
C ASP A 173 11.55 6.28 22.53
N ARG A 174 11.62 7.61 22.67
CA ARG A 174 12.19 8.56 21.71
C ARG A 174 13.59 8.16 21.25
N VAL A 175 14.38 7.59 22.16
CA VAL A 175 15.76 7.14 21.92
C VAL A 175 15.79 5.98 20.92
N ASP A 176 14.90 5.00 21.08
CA ASP A 176 14.89 3.83 20.21
C ASP A 176 14.55 4.18 18.76
N LEU A 177 13.74 5.21 18.50
CA LEU A 177 13.45 5.64 17.12
C LEU A 177 14.65 6.29 16.44
N TYR A 178 15.33 7.19 17.15
CA TYR A 178 16.53 7.83 16.63
C TYR A 178 17.69 6.84 16.47
N GLU A 179 17.77 5.83 17.34
CA GLU A 179 18.84 4.82 17.30
C GLU A 179 18.55 3.64 16.35
N SER A 180 17.28 3.33 16.05
CA SER A 180 16.91 2.15 15.24
C SER A 180 16.36 2.43 13.84
N VAL A 181 15.99 3.67 13.50
CA VAL A 181 15.53 4.00 12.14
C VAL A 181 16.73 4.25 11.23
N THR A 182 16.99 3.31 10.32
CA THR A 182 17.90 3.52 9.20
C THR A 182 17.19 4.19 8.03
N PHE A 183 17.88 5.08 7.34
CA PHE A 183 17.37 5.79 6.16
C PHE A 183 18.00 5.24 4.89
N ILE A 184 17.22 5.23 3.82
CA ILE A 184 17.71 4.83 2.50
C ILE A 184 18.80 5.83 2.06
N ASN A 185 20.01 5.31 1.84
CA ASN A 185 21.14 6.09 1.30
C ASN A 185 21.02 6.33 -0.22
N ASN A 186 19.84 6.79 -0.68
CA ASN A 186 19.49 7.00 -2.09
C ASN A 186 19.74 5.80 -3.03
N LYS A 187 19.85 4.58 -2.50
CA LYS A 187 19.89 3.33 -3.28
C LYS A 187 18.52 2.67 -3.24
N ALA A 188 18.10 2.03 -4.33
CA ALA A 188 16.85 1.28 -4.35
C ALA A 188 16.82 0.26 -3.18
N PRO A 189 15.71 0.14 -2.43
CA PRO A 189 15.62 -0.85 -1.37
C PRO A 189 15.84 -2.25 -1.95
N SER A 190 16.63 -3.08 -1.27
CA SER A 190 16.95 -4.46 -1.69
C SER A 190 15.71 -5.34 -1.88
N SER A 191 14.62 -5.00 -1.19
CA SER A 191 13.32 -5.67 -1.29
C SER A 191 12.43 -5.17 -2.44
N GLY A 192 12.82 -4.10 -3.15
CA GLY A 192 12.05 -3.52 -4.25
C GLY A 192 10.69 -2.91 -3.85
N THR A 193 10.32 -2.91 -2.57
CA THR A 193 9.03 -2.38 -2.08
C THR A 193 9.18 -0.99 -1.47
N PHE A 194 8.34 -0.07 -1.94
CA PHE A 194 8.18 1.28 -1.41
C PHE A 194 7.04 1.42 -0.40
N ASN A 195 6.18 0.40 -0.29
CA ASN A 195 5.02 0.45 0.59
C ASN A 195 5.44 0.34 2.06
N GLY A 196 4.80 1.14 2.92
CA GLY A 196 5.05 1.12 4.36
C GLY A 196 6.30 1.91 4.81
N LYS A 197 6.87 2.74 3.93
CA LYS A 197 8.00 3.61 4.29
C LYS A 197 7.54 4.84 5.08
N LEU A 198 8.37 5.25 6.05
CA LEU A 198 8.19 6.51 6.76
C LEU A 198 8.90 7.64 6.02
N ILE A 199 8.21 8.77 5.92
CA ILE A 199 8.73 10.02 5.36
C ILE A 199 9.23 10.88 6.50
N TYR A 200 10.47 11.35 6.37
CA TYR A 200 11.09 12.32 7.26
C TYR A 200 11.47 13.57 6.48
N PHE A 201 11.17 14.73 7.05
CA PHE A 201 11.61 16.03 6.52
C PHE A 201 12.75 16.53 7.40
N LYS A 202 13.90 16.77 6.78
CA LYS A 202 15.09 17.32 7.44
C LYS A 202 14.88 18.76 7.87
#